data_AF-A0A239M6I5-F1
#
_entry.id   AF-A0A239M6I5-F1
#
_cell.length_a   1.000
_cell.length_b   1.000
_cell.length_c   1.000
_cell.angle_alpha   90.00
_cell.angle_beta   90.00
_cell.angle_gamma   90.00
#
_symmetry.space_group_name_H-M   'P 1'
#
loop_
_entity.id
_entity.type
_entity.pdbx_description
1 polymer ?
#
loop_
_entity_poly.entity_id
_entity_poly.type
_entity_poly.pdbx_seq_one_letter_code
_entity_poly.pdbx_strand_id
1 'polypeptide(L)'
;MKRWIFIAAAVILSCEKGSEEIFSCDDLTMKLDELEYSSCGGSNGRLSVFASGGKEPYTYRLNNEPPQTHSFFEGLESQYYSIIVEDANGCKDSVRTFLGSQKAVRAVALTEPSGCGTSNGKIKVIAKNGQIPYRYQIGENAEYTYNDTFTDLPSGRYSVWVKDDRDCFLGIYPVVLSGVALEQVKEVLVANCTSSGCHDTESNRNLSMDETIEEYSQEIAEVIGQDHQSVILETSEIELIACWANDIDLESE
;
A
#
# COMPACT_ATOMS: atom_id res chain seq x y z
N MET A 1 -76.33 85.70 23.44
CA MET A 1 -75.42 86.06 22.34
C MET A 1 -74.84 84.79 21.75
N LYS A 2 -75.19 84.52 20.47
CA LYS A 2 -74.42 83.90 19.35
C LYS A 2 -73.56 82.65 19.67
N ARG A 3 -73.92 81.43 19.18
CA ARG A 3 -73.49 80.74 17.92
C ARG A 3 -71.95 80.74 17.75
N TRP A 4 -71.27 79.67 17.34
CA TRP A 4 -71.19 79.10 15.98
C TRP A 4 -70.73 77.63 16.01
N ILE A 5 -71.19 76.85 15.02
CA ILE A 5 -70.70 75.52 14.64
C ILE A 5 -69.52 75.73 13.68
N PHE A 6 -68.44 74.95 13.83
CA PHE A 6 -67.51 74.66 12.73
C PHE A 6 -67.18 73.16 12.72
N ILE A 7 -67.56 72.53 11.61
CA ILE A 7 -67.04 71.25 11.15
C ILE A 7 -65.65 71.53 10.57
N ALA A 8 -64.63 70.80 11.00
CA ALA A 8 -63.35 70.74 10.30
C ALA A 8 -63.00 69.28 10.06
N ALA A 9 -63.11 68.88 8.79
CA ALA A 9 -62.51 67.67 8.27
C ALA A 9 -60.99 67.80 8.33
N ALA A 10 -60.32 66.83 8.95
CA ALA A 10 -58.88 66.65 8.82
C ALA A 10 -58.63 65.26 8.25
N VAL A 11 -58.43 65.26 6.94
CA VAL A 11 -57.48 64.47 6.14
C VAL A 11 -57.10 63.11 6.73
N ILE A 12 -57.51 62.08 5.97
CA ILE A 12 -56.91 60.75 5.95
C ILE A 12 -55.39 60.92 5.80
N LEU A 13 -54.65 60.86 6.91
CA LEU A 13 -53.23 60.55 6.84
C LEU A 13 -53.15 59.04 6.96
N SER A 14 -53.03 58.40 5.79
CA SER A 14 -52.72 56.98 5.67
C SER A 14 -51.46 56.72 6.50
N CYS A 15 -51.60 56.05 7.64
CA CYS A 15 -50.49 55.33 8.23
C CYS A 15 -50.43 53.99 7.49
N GLU A 16 -49.94 54.03 6.24
CA GLU A 16 -49.22 52.88 5.71
C GLU A 16 -47.95 52.79 6.55
N LYS A 17 -48.06 52.08 7.69
CA LYS A 17 -46.90 51.36 8.20
C LYS A 17 -46.50 50.45 7.05
N GLY A 18 -45.56 50.91 6.23
CA GLY A 18 -44.64 50.02 5.56
C GLY A 18 -44.06 49.16 6.67
N SER A 19 -44.56 47.93 6.75
CA SER A 19 -43.89 46.89 7.50
C SER A 19 -42.60 46.63 6.74
N GLU A 20 -41.56 47.39 7.05
CA GLU A 20 -40.21 46.90 6.85
C GLU A 20 -40.12 45.65 7.72
N GLU A 21 -40.39 44.49 7.10
CA GLU A 21 -40.05 43.21 7.68
C GLU A 21 -38.54 43.29 7.94
N ILE A 22 -38.20 43.45 9.21
CA ILE A 22 -36.83 43.26 9.69
C ILE A 22 -36.55 41.79 9.41
N PHE A 23 -35.98 41.52 8.24
CA PHE A 23 -35.55 40.18 7.83
C PHE A 23 -34.41 39.79 8.76
N SER A 24 -34.79 39.11 9.85
CA SER A 24 -33.84 38.53 10.79
C SER A 24 -33.23 37.30 10.14
N CYS A 25 -31.91 37.14 10.25
CA CYS A 25 -31.15 36.03 9.66
C CYS A 25 -31.41 34.67 10.32
N ASP A 26 -32.50 34.51 11.04
CA ASP A 26 -32.65 33.46 12.05
C ASP A 26 -32.99 32.07 11.46
N ASP A 27 -33.19 31.96 10.14
CA ASP A 27 -33.62 30.69 9.52
C ASP A 27 -32.58 30.04 8.58
N LEU A 28 -31.47 30.70 8.21
CA LEU A 28 -30.48 30.05 7.34
C LEU A 28 -29.68 29.01 8.11
N THR A 29 -29.80 27.75 7.72
CA THR A 29 -29.06 26.62 8.29
C THR A 29 -28.35 25.84 7.20
N MET A 30 -27.07 25.56 7.41
CA MET A 30 -26.24 24.68 6.59
C MET A 30 -25.86 23.41 7.34
N LYS A 31 -25.85 22.30 6.62
CA LYS A 31 -25.37 21.02 7.13
C LYS A 31 -24.42 20.38 6.13
N LEU A 32 -23.48 19.61 6.66
CA LEU A 32 -22.73 18.67 5.85
C LEU A 32 -23.68 17.58 5.36
N ASP A 33 -23.61 17.27 4.07
CA ASP A 33 -24.45 16.27 3.43
C ASP A 33 -23.63 15.01 3.13
N GLU A 34 -22.62 15.13 2.25
CA GLU A 34 -21.72 14.04 1.88
C GLU A 34 -20.25 14.40 2.11
N LEU A 35 -19.46 13.38 2.43
CA LEU A 35 -18.02 13.50 2.60
C LEU A 35 -17.32 12.27 2.00
N GLU A 36 -16.55 12.49 0.94
CA GLU A 36 -15.73 11.48 0.28
C GLU A 36 -14.25 11.77 0.56
N TYR A 37 -13.60 10.90 1.35
CA TYR A 37 -12.18 11.05 1.66
C TYR A 37 -11.31 11.01 0.42
N SER A 38 -10.22 11.78 0.44
CA SER A 38 -9.23 11.68 -0.62
C SER A 38 -8.56 10.31 -0.63
N SER A 39 -8.28 9.77 -1.81
CA SER A 39 -7.69 8.44 -1.96
C SER A 39 -6.17 8.52 -1.79
N CYS A 40 -5.62 7.67 -0.91
CA CYS A 40 -4.20 7.35 -0.87
C CYS A 40 -3.24 8.55 -0.74
N GLY A 41 -3.70 9.64 -0.12
CA GLY A 41 -2.93 10.88 0.01
C GLY A 41 -3.03 11.85 -1.17
N GLY A 42 -3.90 11.60 -2.14
CA GLY A 42 -4.17 12.50 -3.26
C GLY A 42 -5.14 13.65 -2.92
N SER A 43 -5.42 14.45 -3.95
CA SER A 43 -6.27 15.65 -3.93
C SER A 43 -7.56 15.40 -4.73
N ASN A 44 -8.31 14.35 -4.38
CA ASN A 44 -9.52 13.92 -5.07
C ASN A 44 -10.71 13.68 -4.13
N GLY A 45 -10.63 14.19 -2.90
CA GLY A 45 -11.76 14.16 -1.98
C GLY A 45 -12.87 15.11 -2.42
N ARG A 46 -14.07 14.87 -1.90
CA ARG A 46 -15.28 15.64 -2.22
C ARG A 46 -16.07 15.94 -0.95
N LEU A 47 -16.65 17.14 -0.90
CA LEU A 47 -17.54 17.60 0.17
C LEU A 47 -18.82 18.13 -0.48
N SER A 48 -19.99 17.73 0.02
CA SER A 48 -21.25 18.40 -0.29
C SER A 48 -21.90 18.95 0.98
N VAL A 49 -22.62 20.06 0.82
CA VAL A 49 -23.42 20.68 1.86
C VAL A 49 -24.83 20.87 1.37
N PHE A 50 -25.75 20.97 2.31
CA PHE A 50 -27.13 21.33 2.07
C PHE A 50 -27.49 22.55 2.91
N ALA A 51 -28.11 23.55 2.29
CA ALA A 51 -28.64 24.73 2.96
C ALA A 51 -30.18 24.70 2.96
N SER A 52 -30.77 25.23 4.03
CA SER A 52 -32.22 25.34 4.20
C SER A 52 -32.58 26.61 4.95
N GLY A 53 -33.80 27.12 4.73
CA GLY A 53 -34.27 28.40 5.27
C GLY A 53 -33.60 29.61 4.61
N GLY A 54 -33.75 30.82 5.17
CA GLY A 54 -33.28 32.04 4.49
C GLY A 54 -33.93 32.27 3.12
N LYS A 55 -33.30 33.10 2.27
CA LYS A 55 -33.82 33.48 0.95
C LYS A 55 -32.90 33.04 -0.19
N GLU A 56 -33.41 32.21 -1.09
CA GLU A 56 -32.71 31.85 -2.33
C GLU A 56 -32.49 33.06 -3.28
N PRO A 57 -31.44 33.04 -4.13
CA PRO A 57 -30.44 31.97 -4.28
C PRO A 57 -29.38 31.97 -3.17
N TYR A 58 -28.82 30.79 -2.90
CA TYR A 58 -27.66 30.64 -2.02
C TYR A 58 -26.34 30.72 -2.80
N THR A 59 -25.32 31.23 -2.13
CA THR A 59 -23.92 31.18 -2.58
C THR A 59 -23.09 30.46 -1.54
N TYR A 60 -22.17 29.60 -2.00
CA TYR A 60 -21.32 28.78 -1.16
C TYR A 60 -19.88 29.17 -1.37
N ARG A 61 -19.09 29.15 -0.31
CA ARG A 61 -17.66 29.44 -0.35
C ARG A 61 -16.89 28.44 0.48
N LEU A 62 -15.85 27.87 -0.11
CA LEU A 62 -14.90 27.00 0.58
C LEU A 62 -13.68 27.82 1.00
N ASN A 63 -13.35 27.83 2.28
CA ASN A 63 -12.23 28.58 2.83
C ASN A 63 -12.25 30.04 2.34
N ASN A 64 -11.21 30.47 1.61
CA ASN A 64 -11.08 31.81 1.04
C ASN A 64 -11.22 31.84 -0.48
N GLU A 65 -11.73 30.76 -1.09
CA GLU A 65 -11.96 30.68 -2.53
C GLU A 65 -13.11 31.61 -2.97
N PRO A 66 -13.23 31.93 -4.26
CA PRO A 66 -14.38 32.67 -4.78
C PRO A 66 -15.72 31.96 -4.46
N PRO A 67 -16.80 32.71 -4.18
CA PRO A 67 -18.12 32.12 -4.01
C PRO A 67 -18.61 31.45 -5.29
N GLN A 68 -19.37 30.38 -5.15
CA GLN A 68 -19.99 29.61 -6.22
C GLN A 68 -21.45 29.29 -5.91
N THR A 69 -22.22 28.86 -6.90
CA THR A 69 -23.63 28.49 -6.74
C THR A 69 -23.84 27.00 -6.47
N HIS A 70 -22.84 26.16 -6.75
CA HIS A 70 -22.90 24.73 -6.47
C HIS A 70 -22.61 24.46 -4.98
N SER A 71 -23.34 23.52 -4.40
CA SER A 71 -23.22 23.14 -2.99
C SER A 71 -22.21 22.02 -2.73
N PHE A 72 -21.33 21.73 -3.69
CA PHE A 72 -20.29 20.71 -3.58
C PHE A 72 -18.92 21.23 -4.02
N PHE A 73 -17.88 20.59 -3.50
CA PHE A 73 -16.48 20.92 -3.72
C PHE A 73 -15.69 19.64 -3.98
N GLU A 74 -14.82 19.66 -4.99
CA GLU A 74 -14.05 18.50 -5.45
C GLU A 74 -12.56 18.84 -5.52
N GLY A 75 -11.72 17.83 -5.72
CA GLY A 75 -10.27 18.03 -5.82
C GLY A 75 -9.61 18.33 -4.47
N LEU A 76 -10.23 17.88 -3.38
CA LEU A 76 -9.84 18.27 -2.03
C LEU A 76 -8.80 17.31 -1.42
N GLU A 77 -7.86 17.87 -0.67
CA GLU A 77 -6.84 17.15 0.09
C GLU A 77 -7.30 16.89 1.52
N SER A 78 -6.57 16.06 2.27
CA SER A 78 -6.90 15.85 3.68
C SER A 78 -6.50 17.04 4.53
N GLN A 79 -7.50 17.80 4.96
CA GLN A 79 -7.34 18.94 5.87
C GLN A 79 -8.70 19.38 6.45
N TYR A 80 -8.67 20.41 7.29
CA TYR A 80 -9.89 21.09 7.70
C TYR A 80 -10.39 22.03 6.60
N TYR A 81 -11.70 22.01 6.36
CA TYR A 81 -12.39 22.92 5.47
C TYR A 81 -13.43 23.72 6.24
N SER A 82 -13.51 25.01 5.93
CA SER A 82 -14.54 25.92 6.41
C SER A 82 -15.44 26.27 5.23
N ILE A 83 -16.67 25.82 5.25
CA ILE A 83 -17.67 26.17 4.22
C ILE A 83 -18.55 27.26 4.82
N ILE A 84 -18.89 28.25 4.00
CA ILE A 84 -19.82 29.32 4.34
C ILE A 84 -20.90 29.33 3.26
N VAL A 85 -22.16 29.35 3.69
CA VAL A 85 -23.28 29.66 2.82
C VAL A 85 -23.75 31.09 3.09
N GLU A 86 -24.15 31.80 2.05
CA GLU A 86 -24.76 33.12 2.11
C GLU A 86 -26.02 33.16 1.25
N ASP A 87 -27.12 33.64 1.81
CA ASP A 87 -28.40 33.78 1.12
C ASP A 87 -28.52 35.13 0.37
N ALA A 88 -29.60 35.33 -0.38
CA ALA A 88 -29.82 36.53 -1.17
C ALA A 88 -30.06 37.81 -0.33
N ASN A 89 -30.32 37.67 0.97
CA ASN A 89 -30.44 38.78 1.92
C ASN A 89 -29.11 39.08 2.64
N GLY A 90 -28.05 38.30 2.37
CA GLY A 90 -26.74 38.46 2.99
C GLY A 90 -26.58 37.74 4.33
N CYS A 91 -27.53 36.89 4.72
CA CYS A 91 -27.44 36.05 5.90
C CYS A 91 -26.43 34.93 5.67
N LYS A 92 -25.64 34.58 6.69
CA LYS A 92 -24.55 33.61 6.56
C LYS A 92 -24.65 32.51 7.61
N ASP A 93 -24.37 31.30 7.19
CA ASP A 93 -24.09 30.18 8.09
C ASP A 93 -22.80 29.47 7.67
N SER A 94 -22.15 28.76 8.59
CA SER A 94 -20.86 28.13 8.35
C SER A 94 -20.73 26.76 9.01
N VAL A 95 -20.04 25.85 8.34
CA VAL A 95 -19.68 24.54 8.87
C VAL A 95 -18.18 24.35 8.72
N ARG A 96 -17.56 23.78 9.76
CA ARG A 96 -16.17 23.36 9.73
C ARG A 96 -16.10 21.85 9.84
N THR A 97 -15.43 21.21 8.90
CA THR A 97 -15.27 19.75 8.87
C THR A 97 -13.83 19.35 8.57
N PHE A 98 -13.44 18.16 8.98
CA PHE A 98 -12.15 17.57 8.61
C PHE A 98 -12.36 16.55 7.49
N LEU A 99 -11.76 16.81 6.34
CA LEU A 99 -11.67 15.82 5.27
C LEU A 99 -10.45 14.93 5.53
N GLY A 100 -10.69 13.65 5.79
CA GLY A 100 -9.64 12.65 5.94
C GLY A 100 -9.06 12.21 4.60
N SER A 101 -7.96 11.46 4.67
CA SER A 101 -7.42 10.68 3.56
C SER A 101 -7.48 9.20 3.89
N GLN A 102 -7.77 8.38 2.89
CA GLN A 102 -7.71 6.93 3.01
C GLN A 102 -6.27 6.50 3.32
N LYS A 103 -6.11 5.59 4.28
CA LYS A 103 -4.78 5.10 4.68
C LYS A 103 -4.12 4.42 3.48
N ALA A 104 -2.94 4.89 3.08
CA ALA A 104 -2.17 4.23 2.04
C ALA A 104 -1.81 2.78 2.45
N VAL A 105 -1.89 1.87 1.48
CA VAL A 105 -1.44 0.48 1.63
C VAL A 105 0.07 0.45 1.78
N ARG A 106 0.57 -0.38 2.69
CA ARG A 106 1.99 -0.73 2.79
C ARG A 106 2.14 -2.22 2.58
N ALA A 107 3.18 -2.64 1.87
CA ALA A 107 3.46 -4.06 1.72
C ALA A 107 4.95 -4.33 1.59
N VAL A 108 5.32 -5.57 1.89
CA VAL A 108 6.65 -6.14 1.65
C VAL A 108 6.47 -7.45 0.88
N ALA A 109 7.41 -7.74 -0.02
CA ALA A 109 7.47 -9.01 -0.73
C ALA A 109 8.60 -9.86 -0.13
N LEU A 110 8.28 -11.08 0.28
CA LEU A 110 9.23 -12.10 0.74
C LEU A 110 9.42 -13.11 -0.37
N THR A 111 10.66 -13.53 -0.62
CA THR A 111 11.01 -14.44 -1.71
C THR A 111 11.51 -15.78 -1.18
N GLU A 112 11.02 -16.87 -1.77
CA GLU A 112 11.63 -18.19 -1.69
C GLU A 112 12.34 -18.45 -3.04
N PRO A 113 13.66 -18.69 -3.06
CA PRO A 113 14.42 -18.88 -4.28
C PRO A 113 13.88 -20.00 -5.16
N SER A 114 14.09 -19.90 -6.48
CA SER A 114 13.81 -20.98 -7.42
C SER A 114 15.07 -21.82 -7.63
N GLY A 115 14.93 -23.13 -7.82
CA GLY A 115 16.01 -23.98 -8.30
C GLY A 115 16.46 -23.55 -9.70
N CYS A 116 17.75 -23.57 -10.02
CA CYS A 116 18.21 -23.22 -11.37
C CYS A 116 17.61 -24.17 -12.42
N GLY A 117 17.13 -23.59 -13.53
CA GLY A 117 16.40 -24.32 -14.57
C GLY A 117 15.00 -24.79 -14.17
N THR A 118 14.54 -24.44 -12.96
CA THR A 118 13.19 -24.75 -12.47
C THR A 118 12.40 -23.46 -12.24
N SER A 119 11.08 -23.62 -12.18
CA SER A 119 10.13 -22.54 -11.85
C SER A 119 9.40 -22.94 -10.58
N ASN A 120 10.10 -23.10 -9.45
CA ASN A 120 9.50 -23.50 -8.17
C ASN A 120 9.66 -22.43 -7.08
N GLY A 121 10.18 -21.25 -7.42
CA GLY A 121 10.28 -20.12 -6.52
C GLY A 121 8.91 -19.58 -6.11
N LYS A 122 8.89 -18.84 -4.99
CA LYS A 122 7.67 -18.21 -4.49
C LYS A 122 7.90 -16.76 -4.11
N ILE A 123 6.85 -15.95 -4.25
CA ILE A 123 6.79 -14.59 -3.73
C ILE A 123 5.56 -14.45 -2.86
N LYS A 124 5.74 -14.18 -1.58
CA LYS A 124 4.65 -13.90 -0.63
C LYS A 124 4.60 -12.42 -0.29
N VAL A 125 3.43 -11.81 -0.41
CA VAL A 125 3.22 -10.37 -0.17
C VAL A 125 2.49 -10.16 1.15
N ILE A 126 3.13 -9.47 2.08
CA ILE A 126 2.52 -9.11 3.36
C ILE A 126 2.07 -7.65 3.28
N ALA A 127 0.76 -7.43 3.25
CA ALA A 127 0.15 -6.11 3.22
C ALA A 127 -0.34 -5.66 4.61
N LYS A 128 -0.27 -4.35 4.87
CA LYS A 128 -0.72 -3.67 6.09
C LYS A 128 -1.30 -2.30 5.75
N ASN A 129 -2.05 -1.71 6.69
CA ASN A 129 -2.81 -0.46 6.52
C ASN A 129 -3.88 -0.56 5.43
N GLY A 130 -4.43 0.55 4.92
CA GLY A 130 -5.53 0.49 3.95
C GLY A 130 -6.79 -0.21 4.47
N GLN A 131 -7.69 -0.53 3.54
CA GLN A 131 -8.98 -1.16 3.81
C GLN A 131 -9.01 -2.60 3.28
N ILE A 132 -9.15 -3.58 4.17
CA ILE A 132 -9.32 -4.99 3.76
C ILE A 132 -10.66 -5.20 3.03
N PRO A 133 -10.76 -6.19 2.12
CA PRO A 133 -9.70 -7.13 1.71
C PRO A 133 -8.64 -6.56 0.76
N TYR A 134 -7.44 -7.13 0.77
CA TYR A 134 -6.40 -6.80 -0.22
C TYR A 134 -6.49 -7.73 -1.43
N ARG A 135 -6.07 -7.20 -2.58
CA ARG A 135 -5.88 -7.95 -3.82
C ARG A 135 -4.46 -7.75 -4.34
N TYR A 136 -3.91 -8.77 -4.96
CA TYR A 136 -2.50 -8.84 -5.36
C TYR A 136 -2.39 -9.18 -6.84
N GLN A 137 -1.35 -8.64 -7.48
CA GLN A 137 -1.04 -8.84 -8.89
C GLN A 137 0.48 -9.01 -9.03
N ILE A 138 0.91 -9.92 -9.89
CA ILE A 138 2.32 -10.12 -10.25
C ILE A 138 2.46 -10.02 -11.77
N GLY A 139 3.42 -9.21 -12.23
CA GLY A 139 3.61 -8.90 -13.64
C GLY A 139 2.67 -7.82 -14.18
N GLU A 140 3.10 -7.14 -15.23
CA GLU A 140 2.33 -6.05 -15.83
C GLU A 140 1.03 -6.61 -16.44
N ASN A 141 -0.09 -5.94 -16.17
CA ASN A 141 -1.42 -6.26 -16.70
C ASN A 141 -2.00 -7.64 -16.32
N ALA A 142 -1.43 -8.33 -15.32
CA ALA A 142 -2.07 -9.53 -14.76
C ALA A 142 -3.37 -9.17 -14.01
N GLU A 143 -4.25 -10.15 -13.77
CA GLU A 143 -5.45 -9.91 -12.97
C GLU A 143 -5.13 -9.81 -11.48
N TYR A 144 -5.89 -8.97 -10.76
CA TYR A 144 -5.83 -8.90 -9.32
C TYR A 144 -6.55 -10.08 -8.68
N THR A 145 -5.86 -10.81 -7.82
CA THR A 145 -6.42 -11.97 -7.09
C THR A 145 -6.40 -11.75 -5.58
N TYR A 146 -7.14 -12.56 -4.82
CA TYR A 146 -7.07 -12.52 -3.34
C TYR A 146 -5.92 -13.36 -2.76
N ASN A 147 -5.10 -13.98 -3.62
CA ASN A 147 -3.99 -14.82 -3.18
C ASN A 147 -2.75 -13.96 -2.91
N ASP A 148 -2.22 -14.04 -1.70
CA ASP A 148 -1.06 -13.27 -1.26
C ASP A 148 0.28 -13.92 -1.63
N THR A 149 0.24 -15.16 -2.15
CA THR A 149 1.42 -15.98 -2.41
C THR A 149 1.43 -16.47 -3.85
N PHE A 150 2.39 -15.99 -4.65
CA PHE A 150 2.63 -16.45 -6.00
C PHE A 150 3.63 -17.61 -5.99
N THR A 151 3.29 -18.70 -6.66
CA THR A 151 4.11 -19.92 -6.75
C THR A 151 4.54 -20.18 -8.19
N ASP A 152 5.39 -21.19 -8.34
CA ASP A 152 5.82 -21.70 -9.64
C ASP A 152 6.56 -20.65 -10.49
N LEU A 153 7.34 -19.81 -9.81
CA LEU A 153 8.04 -18.68 -10.41
C LEU A 153 9.49 -19.04 -10.74
N PRO A 154 9.96 -18.82 -11.99
CA PRO A 154 11.38 -18.90 -12.31
C PRO A 154 12.16 -17.78 -11.60
N SER A 155 13.47 -17.96 -11.46
CA SER A 155 14.35 -16.87 -11.02
C SER A 155 14.25 -15.67 -11.95
N GLY A 156 14.19 -14.46 -11.41
CA GLY A 156 14.05 -13.25 -12.21
C GLY A 156 13.64 -12.02 -11.41
N ARG A 157 13.23 -10.97 -12.14
CA ARG A 157 12.71 -9.72 -11.59
C ARG A 157 11.22 -9.66 -11.80
N TYR A 158 10.49 -9.36 -10.73
CA TYR A 158 9.05 -9.26 -10.75
C TYR A 158 8.62 -7.86 -10.34
N SER A 159 7.53 -7.40 -10.95
CA SER A 159 6.77 -6.27 -10.47
C SER A 159 5.54 -6.81 -9.77
N VAL A 160 5.33 -6.40 -8.53
CA VAL A 160 4.21 -6.85 -7.70
C VAL A 160 3.38 -5.65 -7.32
N TRP A 161 2.06 -5.74 -7.46
CA TRP A 161 1.14 -4.73 -6.99
C TRP A 161 0.22 -5.31 -5.94
N VAL A 162 -0.07 -4.51 -4.93
CA VAL A 162 -1.14 -4.76 -3.97
C VAL A 162 -2.11 -3.60 -4.03
N LYS A 163 -3.40 -3.89 -3.96
CA LYS A 163 -4.43 -2.88 -3.76
C LYS A 163 -5.41 -3.28 -2.67
N ASP A 164 -6.01 -2.28 -2.04
CA ASP A 164 -7.03 -2.48 -1.03
C ASP A 164 -8.46 -2.38 -1.61
N ASP A 165 -9.47 -2.45 -0.74
CA ASP A 165 -10.89 -2.40 -1.13
C ASP A 165 -11.37 -1.00 -1.55
N ARG A 166 -10.54 0.03 -1.34
CA ARG A 166 -10.81 1.41 -1.80
C ARG A 166 -9.94 1.80 -2.99
N ASP A 167 -9.38 0.79 -3.65
CA ASP A 167 -8.49 0.91 -4.82
C ASP A 167 -7.22 1.74 -4.58
N CYS A 168 -6.77 1.85 -3.32
CA CYS A 168 -5.42 2.31 -3.04
C CYS A 168 -4.43 1.21 -3.37
N PHE A 169 -3.48 1.52 -4.27
CA PHE A 169 -2.49 0.56 -4.73
C PHE A 169 -1.05 0.96 -4.36
N LEU A 170 -0.20 -0.05 -4.22
CA LEU A 170 1.23 0.07 -4.02
C LEU A 170 1.94 -0.90 -4.96
N GLY A 171 2.87 -0.39 -5.76
CA GLY A 171 3.81 -1.20 -6.54
C GLY A 171 5.08 -1.47 -5.74
N ILE A 172 5.52 -2.73 -5.73
CA ILE A 172 6.82 -3.19 -5.25
C ILE A 172 7.57 -3.70 -6.48
N TYR A 173 8.54 -2.93 -6.95
CA TYR A 173 9.37 -3.32 -8.09
C TYR A 173 10.74 -2.66 -7.99
N PRO A 174 11.82 -3.38 -8.33
CA PRO A 174 11.84 -4.81 -8.64
C PRO A 174 11.79 -5.67 -7.37
N VAL A 175 11.02 -6.77 -7.39
CA VAL A 175 11.19 -7.90 -6.47
C VAL A 175 12.12 -8.91 -7.14
N VAL A 176 13.26 -9.19 -6.51
CA VAL A 176 14.28 -10.09 -7.07
C VAL A 176 14.10 -11.48 -6.49
N LEU A 177 13.76 -12.45 -7.33
CA LEU A 177 13.72 -13.86 -6.98
C LEU A 177 15.00 -14.53 -7.48
N SER A 178 15.88 -14.85 -6.54
CA SER A 178 17.16 -15.49 -6.84
C SER A 178 16.98 -16.92 -7.32
N GLY A 179 17.83 -17.32 -8.27
CA GLY A 179 18.02 -18.73 -8.62
C GLY A 179 19.10 -19.32 -7.73
N VAL A 180 18.80 -20.42 -7.06
CA VAL A 180 19.79 -21.25 -6.37
C VAL A 180 19.99 -22.52 -7.16
N ALA A 181 21.23 -22.86 -7.49
CA ALA A 181 21.49 -24.21 -7.95
C ALA A 181 21.06 -25.15 -6.83
N LEU A 182 20.23 -26.16 -7.13
CA LEU A 182 20.21 -27.33 -6.27
C LEU A 182 21.64 -27.84 -6.33
N GLU A 183 22.37 -27.80 -5.21
CA GLU A 183 23.51 -28.68 -5.06
C GLU A 183 22.96 -30.09 -5.29
N GLN A 184 23.15 -30.59 -6.51
CA GLN A 184 23.24 -32.02 -6.68
C GLN A 184 24.37 -32.41 -5.75
N VAL A 185 24.08 -33.16 -4.70
CA VAL A 185 25.10 -33.90 -3.98
C VAL A 185 25.81 -34.72 -5.04
N LYS A 186 26.94 -34.19 -5.54
CA LYS A 186 27.67 -34.76 -6.65
C LYS A 186 28.53 -35.84 -6.03
N GLU A 187 27.93 -37.02 -5.95
CA GLU A 187 28.44 -38.25 -5.34
C GLU A 187 28.66 -38.17 -3.82
N VAL A 188 27.87 -38.95 -3.09
CA VAL A 188 28.26 -39.42 -1.76
C VAL A 188 29.44 -40.38 -1.98
N LEU A 189 30.66 -39.90 -1.80
CA LEU A 189 31.85 -40.74 -1.89
C LEU A 189 31.89 -41.66 -0.67
N VAL A 190 31.47 -42.92 -0.85
CA VAL A 190 31.61 -43.95 0.19
C VAL A 190 33.04 -44.47 0.15
N ALA A 191 33.90 -43.94 1.02
CA ALA A 191 35.25 -44.48 1.20
C ALA A 191 35.22 -45.66 2.18
N ASN A 192 35.90 -46.75 1.82
CA ASN A 192 36.13 -47.85 2.74
C ASN A 192 37.58 -47.75 3.25
N CYS A 193 37.74 -47.49 4.55
CA CYS A 193 39.03 -47.25 5.16
C CYS A 193 39.49 -48.46 5.97
N THR A 194 40.77 -48.77 5.88
CA THR A 194 41.47 -49.76 6.69
C THR A 194 42.72 -49.13 7.29
N SER A 195 43.42 -49.82 8.19
CA SER A 195 44.71 -49.35 8.75
C SER A 195 45.80 -49.14 7.69
N SER A 196 45.57 -49.55 6.44
CA SER A 196 46.45 -49.39 5.28
C SER A 196 46.08 -48.23 4.35
N GLY A 197 44.96 -47.54 4.56
CA GLY A 197 44.49 -46.44 3.72
C GLY A 197 42.98 -46.50 3.39
N CYS A 198 42.49 -45.44 2.74
CA CYS A 198 41.10 -45.32 2.28
C CYS A 198 41.02 -45.51 0.75
N HIS A 199 40.04 -46.30 0.32
CA HIS A 199 39.76 -46.55 -1.10
C HIS A 199 38.36 -46.08 -1.48
N ASP A 200 38.26 -45.45 -2.65
CA ASP A 200 36.99 -45.27 -3.34
C ASP A 200 36.51 -46.64 -3.88
N THR A 201 35.32 -47.05 -3.45
CA THR A 201 34.74 -48.35 -3.81
C THR A 201 34.28 -48.45 -5.26
N GLU A 202 34.12 -47.34 -5.99
CA GLU A 202 33.67 -47.34 -7.38
C GLU A 202 34.83 -47.26 -8.39
N SER A 203 35.85 -46.41 -8.15
CA SER A 203 36.98 -46.25 -9.09
C SER A 203 38.22 -47.09 -8.76
N ASN A 204 38.30 -47.75 -7.59
CA ASN A 204 39.50 -48.44 -7.09
C ASN A 204 40.79 -47.61 -7.23
N ARG A 205 40.68 -46.29 -7.02
CA ARG A 205 41.80 -45.34 -7.01
C ARG A 205 42.21 -45.06 -5.56
N ASN A 206 43.51 -44.96 -5.33
CA ASN A 206 44.04 -44.43 -4.07
C ASN A 206 43.80 -42.93 -4.03
N LEU A 207 43.09 -42.46 -3.01
CA LEU A 207 43.02 -41.04 -2.69
C LEU A 207 44.33 -40.67 -1.98
N SER A 208 45.15 -39.81 -2.59
CA SER A 208 46.33 -39.28 -1.90
C SER A 208 45.88 -38.19 -0.93
N MET A 209 46.28 -38.31 0.32
CA MET A 209 46.07 -37.29 1.35
C MET A 209 46.70 -35.97 0.87
N ASP A 210 45.89 -34.98 0.52
CA ASP A 210 46.33 -33.59 0.35
C ASP A 210 46.30 -32.92 1.73
N GLU A 211 47.24 -32.02 2.00
CA GLU A 211 47.62 -31.49 3.34
C GLU A 211 46.55 -30.59 4.02
N THR A 212 45.29 -30.64 3.59
CA THR A 212 44.20 -29.79 4.13
C THR A 212 43.41 -30.41 5.27
N ILE A 213 43.76 -31.62 5.73
CA ILE A 213 43.10 -32.31 6.87
C ILE A 213 44.08 -32.57 8.03
N GLU A 214 44.95 -31.61 8.36
CA GLU A 214 45.65 -31.66 9.67
C GLU A 214 44.85 -30.96 10.78
N GLU A 215 43.98 -30.00 10.47
CA GLU A 215 43.32 -29.17 11.50
C GLU A 215 42.06 -29.81 12.13
N TYR A 216 41.43 -30.80 11.48
CA TYR A 216 40.25 -31.50 12.03
C TYR A 216 40.54 -32.91 12.60
N SER A 217 41.81 -33.33 12.59
CA SER A 217 42.20 -34.68 13.04
C SER A 217 42.24 -34.85 14.57
N GLN A 218 42.18 -33.77 15.36
CA GLN A 218 42.24 -33.86 16.83
C GLN A 218 40.90 -34.02 17.54
N GLU A 219 39.75 -33.87 16.87
CA GLU A 219 38.43 -34.17 17.47
C GLU A 219 37.85 -35.55 17.08
N ILE A 220 38.49 -36.29 16.16
CA ILE A 220 38.06 -37.64 15.73
C ILE A 220 39.02 -38.74 16.23
N ALA A 221 39.86 -38.44 17.24
CA ALA A 221 40.80 -39.42 17.80
C ALA A 221 40.28 -40.13 19.08
N GLU A 222 39.11 -39.78 19.61
CA GLU A 222 38.57 -40.40 20.83
C GLU A 222 37.33 -41.29 20.63
N VAL A 223 36.90 -41.51 19.38
CA VAL A 223 35.75 -42.37 19.08
C VAL A 223 36.13 -43.40 18.02
N ILE A 224 36.28 -44.66 18.48
CA ILE A 224 36.31 -45.95 17.75
C ILE A 224 37.69 -46.59 17.58
N GLY A 225 38.02 -47.43 18.57
CA GLY A 225 38.79 -48.63 18.34
C GLY A 225 37.91 -49.71 17.68
N GLN A 226 38.51 -50.38 16.69
CA GLN A 226 38.11 -51.63 16.05
C GLN A 226 36.74 -51.69 15.35
N ASP A 227 36.81 -52.35 14.20
CA ASP A 227 35.77 -52.75 13.26
C ASP A 227 35.24 -51.70 12.27
N HIS A 228 35.52 -52.03 11.01
CA HIS A 228 35.07 -51.44 9.76
C HIS A 228 33.71 -50.74 9.85
N GLN A 229 33.71 -49.40 9.83
CA GLN A 229 32.51 -48.60 9.60
C GLN A 229 32.78 -47.58 8.51
N SER A 230 31.85 -47.52 7.55
CA SER A 230 31.73 -46.48 6.54
C SER A 230 31.57 -45.11 7.22
N VAL A 231 32.51 -44.20 6.95
CA VAL A 231 32.45 -42.82 7.44
C VAL A 231 31.71 -41.99 6.39
N ILE A 232 30.62 -41.34 6.79
CA ILE A 232 29.92 -40.35 5.96
C ILE A 232 30.57 -39.00 6.26
N LEU A 233 31.33 -38.46 5.30
CA LEU A 233 31.85 -37.10 5.39
C LEU A 233 30.82 -36.16 4.74
N GLU A 234 29.99 -35.51 5.55
CA GLU A 234 29.20 -34.37 5.07
C GLU A 234 30.09 -33.11 5.16
N THR A 235 30.63 -32.67 4.01
CA THR A 235 31.29 -31.37 3.92
C THR A 235 30.23 -30.29 3.83
N SER A 236 30.00 -29.56 4.92
CA SER A 236 29.10 -28.41 4.94
C SER A 236 29.81 -27.16 4.39
N GLU A 237 29.84 -27.01 3.07
CA GLU A 237 30.05 -25.70 2.44
C GLU A 237 29.08 -25.58 1.26
N ILE A 238 27.90 -25.01 1.54
CA ILE A 238 26.94 -24.64 0.50
C ILE A 238 27.46 -23.37 -0.17
N GLU A 239 28.18 -23.50 -1.28
CA GLU A 239 28.48 -22.34 -2.13
C GLU A 239 27.21 -21.99 -2.94
N LEU A 240 26.55 -20.90 -2.54
CA LEU A 240 25.43 -20.32 -3.27
C LEU A 240 25.89 -19.78 -4.63
N ILE A 241 25.87 -20.61 -5.68
CA ILE A 241 26.03 -20.15 -7.05
C ILE A 241 24.73 -19.46 -7.49
N ALA A 242 24.76 -18.13 -7.59
CA ALA A 242 23.67 -17.34 -8.12
C ALA A 242 23.68 -17.39 -9.66
N CYS A 243 22.59 -17.86 -10.27
CA CYS A 243 22.46 -18.01 -11.74
C CYS A 243 22.35 -16.67 -12.52
N TRP A 244 22.74 -15.53 -11.93
CA TRP A 244 22.64 -14.17 -12.52
C TRP A 244 23.93 -13.72 -13.24
N ALA A 245 24.87 -14.63 -13.51
CA ALA A 245 26.17 -14.28 -14.08
C ALA A 245 26.26 -14.42 -15.62
N ASN A 246 25.15 -14.38 -16.36
CA ASN A 246 25.15 -14.55 -17.83
C ASN A 246 24.62 -13.33 -18.59
N ASP A 247 25.12 -12.13 -18.28
CA ASP A 247 24.97 -10.95 -19.17
C ASP A 247 26.21 -10.03 -19.15
N ILE A 248 27.41 -10.58 -18.87
CA ILE A 248 28.67 -9.90 -19.21
C ILE A 248 29.41 -10.84 -20.16
N ASP A 249 29.26 -10.56 -21.45
CA ASP A 249 30.20 -10.96 -22.48
C ASP A 249 31.60 -10.49 -22.04
N LEU A 250 32.39 -11.39 -21.47
CA LEU A 250 33.83 -11.25 -21.51
C LEU A 250 34.27 -11.77 -22.87
N GLU A 251 34.42 -10.81 -23.80
CA GLU A 251 35.13 -11.02 -25.05
C GLU A 251 36.45 -11.78 -24.77
N SER A 252 36.65 -12.82 -25.56
CA SER A 252 37.85 -13.64 -25.63
C SER A 252 39.11 -12.80 -25.90
N GLU A 253 40.15 -13.02 -25.10
CA GLU A 253 41.56 -12.94 -25.57
C GLU A 253 42.12 -14.35 -25.77
#